data_AF-A0ABD0UH68-F1
#
_entry.id   AF-A0ABD0UH68-F1
#
_cell.length_a   1.000
_cell.length_b   1.000
_cell.length_c   1.000
_cell.angle_alpha   90.00
_cell.angle_beta   90.00
_cell.angle_gamma   90.00
#
_symmetry.space_group_name_H-M   'P 1'
#
loop_
_entity.id
_entity.type
_entity.pdbx_description
1 polymer ?
#
loop_
_entity_poly.entity_id
_entity_poly.type
_entity_poly.pdbx_seq_one_letter_code
_entity_poly.pdbx_strand_id
1 'polypeptide(L)'
;MNLKYCKVLHPLLSSYKRNDSLVWKRLCSIKWEAENYIQWGLGKGDISFWQDNWLGFGSIDSILNSHTIENRKVKSFFINNSWNVFKLREAIPDYLIDIIMSIPLQMNCNDKILFSLSNSGRFNLKEVWNTFRIKYTASPIYSVIWNANIPLSYSILVWRCIKNCIPVDVNLWKKGFKFPSKCQCCYSIETINHVFINGAIAAKVWNYFFRLTNKGTPNLNIDVCTMLNVWVTKSKGHICNVIPIFVMWFLWKARNDSKHNNIRMNAEHVISAIRNKIVQLYSVNLISFKNFHQFSFLAHEFGIYHHNAMSPNLVKMVRWIKPSLPFVKLNTDGSVGSNFSGAGGIIRNEKGSLLAAFASPLNVNNVITAELLGLAEGLDLCNKLGFNFVEIEVDAEWLIQIFVKGVDGSPQNFYVIRKIKHQLAALNYSMSHIYREANACADWLAKYGCHLDSLIVFNSENLPPMVNGFVKLDKIGMPYIRAG
;
A
#
# COMPACT_ATOMS: atom_id res chain seq x y z
N MET A 1 17.47 15.73 21.25
CA MET A 1 17.84 15.74 19.82
C MET A 1 18.22 17.18 19.47
N ASN A 2 19.51 17.48 19.23
CA ASN A 2 19.91 18.82 18.79
C ASN A 2 19.57 18.98 17.31
N LEU A 3 18.40 19.54 17.02
CA LEU A 3 17.97 19.77 15.65
C LEU A 3 18.83 20.89 15.05
N LYS A 4 19.40 20.64 13.86
CA LYS A 4 20.26 21.59 13.12
C LYS A 4 19.67 23.00 13.03
N TYR A 5 18.35 23.09 12.89
CA TYR A 5 17.62 24.35 12.69
C TYR A 5 16.85 24.85 13.92
N CYS A 6 16.52 23.97 14.87
CA CYS A 6 15.67 24.29 16.02
C CYS A 6 16.39 23.93 17.32
N LYS A 7 17.24 24.84 17.82
CA LYS A 7 18.03 24.60 19.04
C LYS A 7 17.27 24.90 20.34
N VAL A 8 16.33 25.85 20.30
CA VAL A 8 15.68 26.40 21.51
C VAL A 8 14.16 26.23 21.47
N LEU A 9 13.55 26.55 20.33
CA LEU A 9 12.11 26.51 20.12
C LEU A 9 11.69 25.19 19.45
N HIS A 10 10.44 24.80 19.69
CA HIS A 10 9.79 23.75 18.93
C HIS A 10 9.79 24.07 17.42
N PRO A 11 9.90 23.08 16.50
CA PRO A 11 9.84 23.34 15.07
C PRO A 11 8.62 24.16 14.63
N LEU A 12 7.44 23.92 15.19
CA LEU A 12 6.22 24.69 14.92
C LEU A 12 6.30 26.15 15.34
N LEU A 13 7.10 26.48 16.36
CA LEU A 13 7.30 27.85 16.83
C LEU A 13 8.47 28.56 16.14
N SER A 14 9.29 27.82 15.39
CA SER A 14 10.49 28.37 14.76
C SER A 14 10.17 29.08 13.44
N SER A 15 10.67 30.30 13.25
CA SER A 15 10.56 31.06 12.00
C SER A 15 11.91 31.14 11.26
N TYR A 16 11.86 31.40 9.96
CA TYR A 16 13.07 31.62 9.16
C TYR A 16 13.42 33.11 9.09
N LYS A 17 14.72 33.39 9.00
CA LYS A 17 15.28 34.71 8.74
C LYS A 17 15.66 34.87 7.26
N ARG A 18 15.86 36.12 6.82
CA ARG A 18 16.22 36.43 5.41
C ARG A 18 17.47 35.69 4.93
N ASN A 19 18.46 35.51 5.80
CA ASN A 19 19.74 34.88 5.45
C ASN A 19 19.76 33.37 5.65
N ASP A 20 18.63 32.76 6.04
CA ASP A 20 18.57 31.32 6.22
C ASP A 20 18.56 30.57 4.87
N SER A 21 19.00 29.32 4.92
CA SER A 21 19.04 28.44 3.76
C SER A 21 17.66 28.27 3.10
N LEU A 22 17.65 28.12 1.77
CA LEU A 22 16.42 27.84 1.02
C LEU A 22 15.71 26.57 1.50
N VAL A 23 16.47 25.58 1.99
CA VAL A 23 15.92 24.35 2.56
C VAL A 23 15.13 24.64 3.83
N TRP A 24 15.70 25.42 4.77
CA TRP A 24 15.00 25.79 6.00
C TRP A 24 13.73 26.60 5.74
N LYS A 25 13.81 27.57 4.82
CA LYS A 25 12.64 28.35 4.39
C LYS A 25 11.51 27.45 3.87
N ARG A 26 11.85 26.44 3.06
CA ARG A 26 10.89 25.45 2.56
C ARG A 26 10.33 24.55 3.67
N LEU A 27 11.15 24.14 4.65
CA LEU A 27 10.66 23.38 5.79
C LEU A 27 9.69 24.20 6.65
N CYS A 28 10.01 25.47 6.91
CA CYS A 28 9.11 26.38 7.62
C CYS A 28 7.78 26.60 6.88
N SER A 29 7.78 26.59 5.54
CA SER A 29 6.56 26.80 4.76
C SER A 29 5.64 25.58 4.69
N ILE A 30 6.09 24.40 5.13
CA ILE A 30 5.28 23.16 5.08
C ILE A 30 5.06 22.50 6.44
N LYS A 31 5.63 23.06 7.50
CA LYS A 31 5.71 22.39 8.82
C LYS A 31 4.34 22.13 9.43
N TRP A 32 3.39 23.05 9.24
CA TRP A 32 2.03 22.93 9.79
C TRP A 32 1.26 21.83 9.07
N GLU A 33 1.41 21.75 7.75
CA GLU A 33 0.83 20.70 6.92
C GLU A 33 1.43 19.33 7.24
N ALA A 34 2.75 19.27 7.50
CA ALA A 34 3.43 18.04 7.87
C ALA A 34 3.00 17.52 9.25
N GLU A 35 2.80 18.43 10.22
CA GLU A 35 2.43 18.08 11.60
C GLU A 35 1.11 17.33 11.69
N ASN A 36 0.15 17.64 10.81
CA ASN A 36 -1.13 16.92 10.72
C ASN A 36 -0.97 15.42 10.46
N TYR A 37 0.21 14.98 10.01
CA TYR A 37 0.52 13.59 9.73
C TYR A 37 1.50 12.96 10.72
N ILE A 38 1.92 13.71 11.74
CA ILE A 38 2.87 13.28 12.76
C ILE A 38 2.12 13.08 14.07
N GLN A 39 2.30 11.89 14.65
CA GLN A 39 1.91 11.58 16.00
C GLN A 39 3.14 11.08 16.75
N TRP A 40 3.21 11.36 18.05
CA TRP A 40 4.26 10.86 18.91
C TRP A 40 3.75 9.73 19.79
N GLY A 41 4.44 8.60 19.77
CA GLY A 41 4.26 7.53 20.74
C GLY A 41 5.06 7.82 21.99
N LEU A 42 4.38 8.09 23.11
CA LEU A 42 5.02 8.44 24.38
C LEU A 42 5.87 7.29 24.94
N GLY A 43 7.16 7.54 25.17
CA GLY A 43 8.10 6.68 25.88
C GLY A 43 8.56 7.35 27.17
N LYS A 44 9.85 7.69 27.22
CA LYS A 44 10.48 8.44 28.33
C LYS A 44 10.06 9.91 28.45
N GLY A 45 9.30 10.46 27.50
CA GLY A 45 8.73 11.80 27.60
C GLY A 45 9.69 12.94 27.25
N ASP A 46 10.66 12.72 26.34
CA ASP A 46 11.55 13.77 25.81
C ASP A 46 10.90 14.62 24.68
N ILE A 47 9.59 14.45 24.48
CA ILE A 47 8.73 15.19 23.55
C ILE A 47 8.07 16.40 24.22
N SER A 48 7.65 17.39 23.43
CA SER A 48 6.93 18.57 23.92
C SER A 48 5.57 18.16 24.50
N PHE A 49 5.26 18.70 25.68
CA PHE A 49 3.96 18.48 26.31
C PHE A 49 2.84 19.16 25.50
N TRP A 50 3.08 20.37 25.02
CA TRP A 50 2.07 21.24 24.43
C TRP A 50 1.91 21.05 22.92
N GLN A 51 3.03 20.96 22.18
CA GLN A 51 3.01 21.03 20.71
C GLN A 51 3.00 19.67 20.01
N ASP A 52 3.60 18.63 20.60
CA ASP A 52 3.65 17.31 19.98
C ASP A 52 2.30 16.59 20.17
N ASN A 53 1.76 15.97 19.12
CA ASN A 53 0.55 15.16 19.21
C ASN A 53 0.88 13.78 19.81
N TRP A 54 1.00 13.69 21.14
CA TRP A 54 1.21 12.43 21.84
C TRP A 54 -0.06 11.81 22.41
N LEU A 55 -1.19 12.53 22.39
CA LEU A 55 -2.50 11.98 22.78
C LEU A 55 -3.16 11.16 21.67
N GLY A 56 -2.76 11.38 20.41
CA GLY A 56 -3.26 10.64 19.24
C GLY A 56 -4.48 11.26 18.55
N PHE A 57 -5.08 12.29 19.15
CA PHE A 57 -6.21 13.03 18.59
C PHE A 57 -5.97 14.54 18.50
N GLY A 58 -4.72 14.97 18.70
CA GLY A 58 -4.31 16.38 18.66
C GLY A 58 -3.22 16.70 19.68
N SER A 59 -2.49 17.79 19.45
CA SER A 59 -1.63 18.37 20.48
C SER A 59 -2.49 19.08 21.52
N ILE A 60 -1.98 19.20 22.76
CA ILE A 60 -2.72 19.88 23.84
C ILE A 60 -3.00 21.34 23.46
N ASP A 61 -2.04 22.02 22.82
CA ASP A 61 -2.25 23.39 22.33
C ASP A 61 -3.40 23.47 21.32
N SER A 62 -3.51 22.50 20.40
CA SER A 62 -4.59 22.46 19.42
C SER A 62 -5.95 22.14 20.05
N ILE A 63 -5.99 21.31 21.10
CA ILE A 63 -7.22 20.92 21.78
C ILE A 63 -7.77 22.09 22.61
N LEU A 64 -6.88 22.82 23.29
CA LEU A 64 -7.23 23.95 24.14
C LEU A 64 -7.32 25.29 23.39
N ASN A 65 -7.01 25.29 22.08
CA ASN A 65 -6.85 26.50 21.27
C ASN A 65 -5.90 27.52 21.93
N SER A 66 -4.80 27.02 22.52
CA SER A 66 -3.77 27.84 23.18
C SER A 66 -2.55 28.07 22.30
N HIS A 67 -1.77 29.10 22.64
CA HIS A 67 -0.52 29.45 21.97
C HIS A 67 0.65 29.40 22.94
N THR A 68 0.87 28.24 23.54
CA THR A 68 1.89 28.09 24.57
C THR A 68 3.29 28.16 23.96
N ILE A 69 4.10 29.11 24.41
CA ILE A 69 5.50 29.27 23.95
C ILE A 69 6.44 28.39 24.80
N GLU A 70 5.97 27.93 25.96
CA GLU A 70 6.77 27.20 26.92
C GLU A 70 7.24 25.84 26.36
N ASN A 71 8.55 25.60 26.42
CA ASN A 71 9.15 24.33 26.01
C ASN A 71 9.22 23.34 27.19
N ARG A 72 8.06 22.90 27.67
CA ARG A 72 7.95 21.82 28.67
C ARG A 72 7.95 20.45 28.01
N LYS A 73 8.64 19.51 28.64
CA LYS A 73 8.69 18.10 28.21
C LYS A 73 7.66 17.29 28.97
N VAL A 74 7.08 16.26 28.34
CA VAL A 74 6.09 15.40 29.01
C VAL A 74 6.63 14.80 30.30
N LYS A 75 7.92 14.43 30.33
CA LYS A 75 8.57 13.88 31.52
C LYS A 75 8.60 14.78 32.76
N SER A 76 8.39 16.10 32.63
CA SER A 76 8.33 16.99 33.80
C SER A 76 7.08 16.76 34.67
N PHE A 77 6.10 16.05 34.11
CA PHE A 77 4.84 15.67 34.75
C PHE A 77 4.87 14.25 35.32
N PHE A 78 6.06 13.63 35.45
CA PHE A 78 6.21 12.33 36.11
C PHE A 78 6.59 12.49 37.59
N ILE A 79 6.15 11.56 38.43
CA ILE A 79 6.56 11.39 39.82
C ILE A 79 6.58 9.90 40.15
N ASN A 80 7.70 9.35 40.66
CA ASN A 80 7.80 7.94 41.08
C ASN A 80 7.20 6.90 40.09
N ASN A 81 7.54 7.00 38.80
CA ASN A 81 6.99 6.15 37.71
C ASN A 81 5.48 6.26 37.48
N SER A 82 4.82 7.30 38.00
CA SER A 82 3.42 7.63 37.73
C SER A 82 3.26 9.08 37.29
N TRP A 83 2.04 9.45 36.88
CA TRP A 83 1.70 10.82 36.52
C TRP A 83 1.58 11.70 37.78
N ASN A 84 2.18 12.89 37.73
CA ASN A 84 2.02 13.91 38.76
C ASN A 84 0.71 14.69 38.50
N VAL A 85 -0.37 14.20 39.11
CA VAL A 85 -1.72 14.76 38.95
C VAL A 85 -1.79 16.22 39.40
N PHE A 86 -1.08 16.60 40.48
CA PHE A 86 -1.05 17.99 40.97
C PHE A 86 -0.48 18.94 39.92
N LYS A 87 0.67 18.59 39.33
CA LYS A 87 1.27 19.39 38.24
C LYS A 87 0.41 19.43 36.98
N LEU A 88 -0.32 18.34 36.68
CA LEU A 88 -1.24 18.31 35.55
C LEU A 88 -2.43 19.25 35.79
N ARG A 89 -3.03 19.24 36.99
CA ARG A 89 -4.13 20.16 37.36
C ARG A 89 -3.75 21.62 37.30
N GLU A 90 -2.50 21.95 37.62
CA GLU A 90 -1.98 23.32 37.46
C GLU A 90 -1.84 23.76 36.00
N ALA A 91 -1.71 22.81 35.07
CA ALA A 91 -1.40 23.09 33.67
C ALA A 91 -2.62 22.98 32.73
N ILE A 92 -3.51 22.02 32.95
CA ILE A 92 -4.58 21.65 32.01
C ILE A 92 -5.92 21.35 32.71
N PRO A 93 -7.06 21.42 32.00
CA PRO A 93 -8.37 21.08 32.57
C PRO A 93 -8.52 19.60 32.93
N ASP A 94 -9.36 19.31 33.93
CA ASP A 94 -9.56 17.96 34.49
C ASP A 94 -9.94 16.89 33.45
N TYR A 95 -10.76 17.23 32.45
CA TYR A 95 -11.18 16.25 31.43
C TYR A 95 -10.02 15.67 30.61
N LEU A 96 -8.91 16.40 30.44
CA LEU A 96 -7.70 15.87 29.79
C LEU A 96 -6.85 15.04 30.74
N ILE A 97 -6.94 15.29 32.05
CA ILE A 97 -6.17 14.56 33.06
C ILE A 97 -6.59 13.10 33.08
N ASP A 98 -7.90 12.83 33.06
CA ASP A 98 -8.41 11.46 33.04
C ASP A 98 -7.90 10.66 31.83
N ILE A 99 -7.84 11.31 30.67
CA ILE A 99 -7.29 10.72 29.44
C ILE A 99 -5.79 10.44 29.62
N ILE A 100 -5.01 11.41 30.10
CA ILE A 100 -3.57 11.26 30.29
C ILE A 100 -3.26 10.16 31.30
N MET A 101 -3.99 10.10 32.41
CA MET A 101 -3.81 9.07 33.45
C MET A 101 -4.08 7.65 32.93
N SER A 102 -4.94 7.49 31.93
CA SER A 102 -5.18 6.19 31.29
C SER A 102 -3.99 5.68 30.46
N ILE A 103 -3.03 6.55 30.12
CA ILE A 103 -1.86 6.19 29.31
C ILE A 103 -0.77 5.57 30.20
N PRO A 104 -0.39 4.29 29.97
CA PRO A 104 0.65 3.63 30.76
C PRO A 104 2.05 4.17 30.43
N LEU A 105 2.76 4.63 31.46
CA LEU A 105 4.13 5.09 31.36
C LEU A 105 5.11 3.93 31.12
N GLN A 106 6.03 4.10 30.15
CA GLN A 106 7.17 3.19 29.95
C GLN A 106 8.43 4.04 29.77
N MET A 107 8.99 4.44 30.91
CA MET A 107 10.15 5.33 30.96
C MET A 107 11.44 4.68 30.42
N ASN A 108 11.45 3.36 30.28
CA ASN A 108 12.57 2.58 29.75
C ASN A 108 12.62 2.56 28.20
N CYS A 109 11.62 3.12 27.53
CA CYS A 109 11.54 3.15 26.07
C CYS A 109 11.73 4.58 25.53
N ASN A 110 12.32 4.69 24.34
CA ASN A 110 12.39 5.97 23.64
C ASN A 110 11.01 6.37 23.08
N ASP A 111 10.76 7.67 23.04
CA ASP A 111 9.62 8.23 22.30
C ASP A 111 9.74 7.89 20.81
N LYS A 112 8.62 7.68 20.12
CA LYS A 112 8.58 7.30 18.71
C LYS A 112 7.83 8.33 17.87
N ILE A 113 8.36 8.64 16.68
CA ILE A 113 7.62 9.37 15.65
C ILE A 113 6.81 8.37 14.84
N LEU A 114 5.52 8.62 14.71
CA LEU A 114 4.56 7.77 14.04
C LEU A 114 3.88 8.57 12.92
N PHE A 115 3.83 7.99 11.73
CA PHE A 115 3.33 8.66 10.52
C PHE A 115 1.93 8.16 10.16
N SER A 116 0.94 9.06 10.14
CA SER A 116 -0.49 8.68 10.03
C SER A 116 -0.94 8.26 8.64
N LEU A 117 -0.21 8.63 7.59
CA LEU A 117 -0.53 8.18 6.23
C LEU A 117 -0.17 6.70 5.99
N SER A 118 0.64 6.10 6.85
CA SER A 118 1.03 4.70 6.72
C SER A 118 0.36 3.82 7.77
N ASN A 119 -0.24 2.71 7.33
CA ASN A 119 -0.73 1.68 8.24
C ASN A 119 0.39 1.09 9.12
N SER A 120 1.65 1.16 8.65
CA SER A 120 2.83 0.71 9.39
C SER A 120 3.30 1.67 10.48
N GLY A 121 2.79 2.91 10.48
CA GLY A 121 3.29 4.01 11.31
C GLY A 121 4.66 4.55 10.87
N ARG A 122 5.27 3.99 9.83
CA ARG A 122 6.57 4.43 9.32
C ARG A 122 6.41 5.45 8.19
N PHE A 123 7.37 6.35 8.09
CA PHE A 123 7.41 7.32 7.00
C PHE A 123 7.57 6.63 5.63
N ASN A 124 6.72 7.00 4.67
CA ASN A 124 6.76 6.47 3.31
C ASN A 124 6.65 7.60 2.28
N LEU A 125 7.72 7.83 1.52
CA LEU A 125 7.77 8.87 0.50
C LEU A 125 6.69 8.70 -0.58
N LYS A 126 6.32 7.46 -0.92
CA LYS A 126 5.27 7.18 -1.92
C LYS A 126 3.90 7.63 -1.43
N GLU A 127 3.58 7.40 -0.16
CA GLU A 127 2.31 7.82 0.44
C GLU A 127 2.25 9.35 0.51
N VAL A 128 3.30 9.98 1.05
CA VAL A 128 3.47 11.44 1.07
C VAL A 128 3.26 12.04 -0.32
N TRP A 129 4.01 11.55 -1.32
CA TRP A 129 3.92 12.04 -2.69
C TRP A 129 2.50 11.91 -3.27
N ASN A 130 1.82 10.79 -3.00
CA ASN A 130 0.45 10.57 -3.49
C ASN A 130 -0.59 11.45 -2.80
N THR A 131 -0.35 11.87 -1.56
CA THR A 131 -1.22 12.78 -0.80
C THR A 131 -1.07 14.22 -1.27
N PHE A 132 0.17 14.70 -1.45
CA PHE A 132 0.41 16.11 -1.78
C PHE A 132 0.43 16.43 -3.28
N ARG A 133 0.60 15.43 -4.16
CA ARG A 133 0.64 15.71 -5.61
C ARG A 133 -0.74 16.09 -6.15
N ILE A 134 -0.74 17.01 -7.11
CA ILE A 134 -1.90 17.27 -7.96
C ILE A 134 -2.12 16.04 -8.85
N LYS A 135 -3.28 15.39 -8.71
CA LYS A 135 -3.67 14.22 -9.50
C LYS A 135 -4.35 14.69 -10.80
N TYR A 136 -3.64 14.57 -11.91
CA TYR A 136 -4.22 14.74 -13.24
C TYR A 136 -4.95 13.48 -13.68
N THR A 137 -5.86 13.62 -14.65
CA THR A 137 -6.53 12.49 -15.30
C THR A 137 -5.50 11.52 -15.87
N ALA A 138 -5.58 10.26 -15.46
CA ALA A 138 -4.65 9.24 -15.90
C ALA A 138 -4.92 8.91 -17.37
N SER A 139 -4.01 9.30 -18.27
CA SER A 139 -4.09 8.84 -19.66
C SER A 139 -3.74 7.34 -19.72
N PRO A 140 -4.59 6.50 -20.34
CA PRO A 140 -4.34 5.07 -20.48
C PRO A 140 -2.98 4.75 -21.11
N ILE A 141 -2.51 5.61 -22.02
CA ILE A 141 -1.20 5.47 -22.69
C ILE A 141 -0.06 5.33 -21.67
N TYR A 142 -0.02 6.15 -20.61
CA TYR A 142 1.08 6.12 -19.65
C TYR A 142 1.14 4.79 -18.87
N SER A 143 0.00 4.14 -18.66
CA SER A 143 -0.07 2.82 -18.03
C SER A 143 0.48 1.69 -18.91
N VAL A 144 0.52 1.92 -20.21
CA VAL A 144 0.93 0.95 -21.23
C VAL A 144 2.41 1.11 -21.59
N ILE A 145 2.88 2.36 -21.76
CA ILE A 145 4.26 2.61 -22.18
C ILE A 145 5.29 2.13 -21.15
N TRP A 146 4.95 2.17 -19.86
CA TRP A 146 5.82 1.74 -18.77
C TRP A 146 5.49 0.30 -18.38
N ASN A 147 6.04 -0.67 -19.12
CA ASN A 147 5.83 -2.09 -18.88
C ASN A 147 7.16 -2.84 -18.96
N ALA A 148 7.33 -3.87 -18.13
CA ALA A 148 8.54 -4.70 -18.10
C ALA A 148 8.81 -5.42 -19.42
N ASN A 149 7.78 -5.68 -20.23
CA ASN A 149 7.88 -6.36 -21.52
C ASN A 149 8.47 -5.44 -22.62
N ILE A 150 8.64 -4.15 -22.33
CA ILE A 150 9.10 -3.14 -23.29
C ILE A 150 10.47 -2.63 -22.81
N PRO A 151 11.50 -2.61 -23.67
CA PRO A 151 12.78 -2.00 -23.32
C PRO A 151 12.62 -0.53 -22.92
N LEU A 152 13.24 -0.12 -21.82
CA LEU A 152 13.08 1.22 -21.25
C LEU A 152 13.37 2.36 -22.24
N SER A 153 14.36 2.18 -23.12
CA SER A 153 14.69 3.16 -24.16
C SER A 153 13.54 3.42 -25.14
N TYR A 154 12.71 2.40 -25.41
CA TYR A 154 11.57 2.50 -26.32
C TYR A 154 10.45 3.30 -25.65
N SER A 155 10.18 3.01 -24.38
CA SER A 155 9.24 3.76 -23.55
C SER A 155 9.64 5.23 -23.42
N ILE A 156 10.93 5.51 -23.20
CA ILE A 156 11.46 6.88 -23.12
C ILE A 156 11.27 7.63 -24.45
N LEU A 157 11.54 6.99 -25.59
CA LEU A 157 11.32 7.61 -26.90
C LEU A 157 9.85 7.99 -27.08
N VAL A 158 8.92 7.07 -26.84
CA VAL A 158 7.47 7.32 -26.97
C VAL A 158 7.02 8.41 -26.02
N TRP A 159 7.48 8.39 -24.76
CA TRP A 159 7.21 9.45 -23.80
C TRP A 159 7.71 10.81 -24.28
N ARG A 160 8.94 10.90 -24.81
CA ARG A 160 9.48 12.13 -25.40
C ARG A 160 8.68 12.59 -26.63
N CYS A 161 8.15 11.65 -27.41
CA CYS A 161 7.30 11.95 -28.55
C CYS A 161 5.97 12.58 -28.10
N ILE A 162 5.31 12.01 -27.09
CA ILE A 162 4.07 12.54 -26.48
C ILE A 162 4.32 13.95 -25.91
N LYS A 163 5.51 14.20 -25.34
CA LYS A 163 5.90 15.53 -24.81
C LYS A 163 6.44 16.48 -25.88
N ASN A 164 6.39 16.13 -27.16
CA ASN A 164 6.93 16.92 -28.27
C ASN A 164 8.41 17.33 -28.06
N CYS A 165 9.22 16.43 -27.49
CA CYS A 165 10.61 16.67 -27.06
C CYS A 165 11.65 15.86 -27.85
N ILE A 166 11.27 15.35 -29.01
CA ILE A 166 12.16 14.65 -29.94
C ILE A 166 12.71 15.60 -31.03
N PRO A 167 13.95 15.38 -31.50
CA PRO A 167 14.65 16.28 -32.43
C PRO A 167 14.25 16.03 -33.90
N VAL A 168 12.96 16.23 -34.21
CA VAL A 168 12.51 16.44 -35.59
C VAL A 168 12.78 17.88 -36.01
N ASP A 169 12.94 18.13 -37.31
CA ASP A 169 13.33 19.45 -37.83
C ASP A 169 12.46 20.59 -37.31
N VAL A 170 11.13 20.44 -37.32
CA VAL A 170 10.20 21.47 -36.83
C VAL A 170 10.41 21.79 -35.35
N ASN A 171 10.81 20.82 -34.52
CA ASN A 171 11.11 21.07 -33.11
C ASN A 171 12.48 21.72 -32.92
N LEU A 172 13.44 21.47 -33.80
CA LEU A 172 14.74 22.14 -33.80
C LEU A 172 14.61 23.60 -34.26
N TRP A 173 13.75 23.89 -35.23
CA TRP A 173 13.42 25.27 -35.62
C TRP A 173 12.89 26.10 -34.45
N LYS A 174 11.99 25.53 -33.64
CA LYS A 174 11.48 26.18 -32.41
C LYS A 174 12.58 26.46 -31.38
N LYS A 175 13.74 25.80 -31.49
CA LYS A 175 14.93 26.02 -30.64
C LYS A 175 15.98 26.91 -31.29
N GLY A 176 15.67 27.56 -32.43
CA GLY A 176 16.54 28.53 -33.08
C GLY A 176 17.46 27.98 -34.17
N PHE A 177 17.41 26.69 -34.48
CA PHE A 177 18.19 26.13 -35.59
C PHE A 177 17.56 26.49 -36.93
N LYS A 178 18.34 26.94 -37.93
CA LYS A 178 17.86 27.31 -39.26
C LYS A 178 18.51 26.45 -40.34
N PHE A 179 17.72 25.60 -41.00
CA PHE A 179 18.14 24.74 -42.10
C PHE A 179 16.90 24.27 -42.88
N PRO A 180 17.02 23.92 -44.17
CA PRO A 180 15.89 23.39 -44.94
C PRO A 180 15.44 22.03 -44.38
N SER A 181 14.13 21.86 -44.17
CA SER A 181 13.59 20.59 -43.70
C SER A 181 13.24 19.68 -44.87
N LYS A 182 13.60 18.40 -44.73
CA LYS A 182 13.27 17.35 -45.68
C LYS A 182 13.15 16.02 -44.93
N CYS A 183 12.00 15.36 -45.01
CA CYS A 183 11.84 13.99 -44.49
C CYS A 183 12.89 13.07 -45.12
N GLN A 184 13.33 12.08 -44.38
CA GLN A 184 14.16 11.02 -44.95
C GLN A 184 13.35 10.00 -45.77
N CYS A 185 12.04 9.99 -45.57
CA CYS A 185 11.08 9.12 -46.23
C CYS A 185 10.58 9.64 -47.60
N CYS A 186 10.50 10.96 -47.75
CA CYS A 186 9.96 11.67 -48.92
C CYS A 186 10.48 13.13 -48.91
N TYR A 187 9.87 14.05 -49.67
CA TYR A 187 10.33 15.45 -49.76
C TYR A 187 9.54 16.44 -48.90
N SER A 188 8.66 15.97 -48.02
CA SER A 188 7.83 16.83 -47.15
C SER A 188 8.59 17.32 -45.90
N ILE A 189 8.04 18.32 -45.22
CA ILE A 189 8.59 18.86 -43.96
C ILE A 189 8.55 17.78 -42.86
N GLU A 190 9.65 17.66 -42.11
CA GLU A 190 9.79 16.66 -41.08
C GLU A 190 9.15 17.10 -39.74
N THR A 191 7.91 16.64 -39.54
CA THR A 191 7.18 16.77 -38.27
C THR A 191 7.12 15.43 -37.53
N ILE A 192 6.72 15.44 -36.24
CA ILE A 192 6.46 14.22 -35.48
C ILE A 192 5.42 13.35 -36.20
N ASN A 193 4.25 13.91 -36.53
CA ASN A 193 3.20 13.13 -37.21
C ASN A 193 3.67 12.60 -38.57
N HIS A 194 4.55 13.32 -39.27
CA HIS A 194 5.09 12.84 -40.53
C HIS A 194 6.05 11.66 -40.37
N VAL A 195 6.97 11.73 -39.40
CA VAL A 195 7.91 10.63 -39.13
C VAL A 195 7.18 9.38 -38.62
N PHE A 196 6.17 9.56 -37.77
CA PHE A 196 5.57 8.44 -37.04
C PHE A 196 4.23 7.97 -37.57
N ILE A 197 3.45 8.77 -38.31
CA ILE A 197 2.07 8.45 -38.69
C ILE A 197 1.88 8.50 -40.20
N ASN A 198 1.96 9.68 -40.81
CA ASN A 198 1.47 9.91 -42.18
C ASN A 198 2.54 9.91 -43.27
N GLY A 199 3.82 9.83 -42.92
CA GLY A 199 4.89 9.66 -43.90
C GLY A 199 4.75 8.34 -44.66
N ALA A 200 5.19 8.30 -45.93
CA ALA A 200 4.94 7.17 -46.82
C ALA A 200 5.42 5.81 -46.26
N ILE A 201 6.57 5.80 -45.56
CA ILE A 201 7.09 4.61 -44.90
C ILE A 201 6.28 4.26 -43.65
N ALA A 202 5.99 5.24 -42.79
CA ALA A 202 5.19 5.04 -41.59
C ALA A 202 3.79 4.50 -41.91
N ALA A 203 3.13 5.06 -42.92
CA ALA A 203 1.82 4.63 -43.41
C ALA A 203 1.84 3.15 -43.84
N LYS A 204 2.86 2.70 -44.58
CA LYS A 204 3.00 1.29 -44.97
C LYS A 204 3.16 0.37 -43.76
N VAL A 205 3.99 0.74 -42.79
CA VAL A 205 4.22 -0.02 -41.56
C VAL A 205 2.94 -0.11 -40.74
N TRP A 206 2.21 1.00 -40.54
CA TRP A 206 0.94 0.97 -39.83
C TRP A 206 -0.11 0.12 -40.54
N ASN A 207 -0.25 0.25 -41.85
CA ASN A 207 -1.17 -0.57 -42.64
C ASN A 207 -0.94 -2.07 -42.42
N TYR A 208 0.33 -2.51 -42.40
CA TYR A 208 0.68 -3.90 -42.12
C TYR A 208 0.16 -4.36 -40.74
N PHE A 209 0.51 -3.64 -39.67
CA PHE A 209 0.13 -4.06 -38.31
C PHE A 209 -1.37 -3.89 -38.01
N PHE A 210 -2.03 -2.90 -38.59
CA PHE A 210 -3.49 -2.74 -38.49
C PHE A 210 -4.23 -3.92 -39.15
N ARG A 211 -3.79 -4.35 -40.34
CA ARG A 211 -4.31 -5.56 -41.00
C ARG A 211 -4.04 -6.81 -40.18
N LEU A 212 -2.80 -6.97 -39.71
CA LEU A 212 -2.39 -8.12 -38.90
C LEU A 212 -3.26 -8.27 -37.64
N THR A 213 -3.65 -7.16 -37.02
CA THR A 213 -4.45 -7.15 -35.78
C THR A 213 -5.96 -7.01 -35.99
N ASN A 214 -6.45 -7.12 -37.24
CA ASN A 214 -7.85 -6.93 -37.61
C ASN A 214 -8.46 -5.59 -37.13
N LYS A 215 -7.65 -4.52 -37.08
CA LYS A 215 -8.07 -3.16 -36.68
C LYS A 215 -8.51 -2.29 -37.87
N GLY A 216 -8.61 -2.86 -39.07
CA GLY A 216 -9.04 -2.16 -40.29
C GLY A 216 -7.93 -1.33 -40.93
N THR A 217 -8.26 -0.16 -41.49
CA THR A 217 -7.30 0.78 -42.08
C THR A 217 -6.93 1.89 -41.09
N PRO A 218 -5.64 2.23 -40.91
CA PRO A 218 -5.23 3.31 -40.02
C PRO A 218 -5.74 4.66 -40.52
N ASN A 219 -6.30 5.47 -39.62
CA ASN A 219 -6.51 6.89 -39.89
C ASN A 219 -5.15 7.61 -39.77
N LEU A 220 -4.66 8.18 -40.87
CA LEU A 220 -3.35 8.84 -40.92
C LEU A 220 -3.41 10.36 -40.61
N ASN A 221 -4.62 10.91 -40.45
CA ASN A 221 -4.83 12.34 -40.17
C ASN A 221 -4.99 12.64 -38.67
N ILE A 222 -4.42 11.79 -37.81
CA ILE A 222 -4.47 11.90 -36.35
C ILE A 222 -3.09 12.15 -35.77
N ASP A 223 -3.05 12.62 -34.52
CA ASP A 223 -1.80 12.74 -33.78
C ASP A 223 -1.32 11.39 -33.20
N VAL A 224 -0.06 11.39 -32.75
CA VAL A 224 0.57 10.21 -32.14
C VAL A 224 -0.20 9.69 -30.93
N CYS A 225 -0.74 10.56 -30.07
CA CYS A 225 -1.46 10.15 -28.87
C CYS A 225 -2.74 9.39 -29.22
N THR A 226 -3.49 9.90 -30.19
CA THR A 226 -4.72 9.32 -30.71
C THR A 226 -4.42 7.98 -31.39
N MET A 227 -3.35 7.91 -32.19
CA MET A 227 -2.89 6.65 -32.78
C MET A 227 -2.58 5.62 -31.69
N LEU A 228 -1.81 5.97 -30.66
CA LEU A 228 -1.47 5.05 -29.57
C LEU A 228 -2.73 4.58 -28.81
N ASN A 229 -3.70 5.46 -28.58
CA ASN A 229 -4.95 5.12 -27.88
C ASN A 229 -5.78 4.04 -28.61
N VAL A 230 -5.76 3.98 -29.94
CA VAL A 230 -6.45 2.94 -30.74
C VAL A 230 -5.94 1.52 -30.41
N TRP A 231 -4.72 1.43 -29.90
CA TRP A 231 -4.03 0.18 -29.60
C TRP A 231 -4.10 -0.23 -28.12
N VAL A 232 -4.49 0.70 -27.23
CA VAL A 232 -4.53 0.45 -25.79
C VAL A 232 -5.56 -0.63 -25.46
N THR A 233 -5.12 -1.68 -24.78
CA THR A 233 -5.99 -2.71 -24.19
C THR A 233 -5.88 -2.69 -22.66
N LYS A 234 -6.93 -3.18 -21.98
CA LYS A 234 -6.98 -3.27 -20.50
C LYS A 234 -5.90 -4.18 -19.91
N SER A 235 -5.41 -5.15 -20.68
CA SER A 235 -4.43 -6.13 -20.22
C SER A 235 -3.00 -5.56 -20.34
N LYS A 236 -2.35 -5.34 -19.19
CA LYS A 236 -0.97 -4.84 -19.15
C LYS A 236 -0.02 -5.82 -19.85
N GLY A 237 0.84 -5.30 -20.73
CA GLY A 237 1.81 -6.10 -21.48
C GLY A 237 1.19 -6.95 -22.60
N HIS A 238 -0.08 -6.76 -22.94
CA HIS A 238 -0.70 -7.38 -24.11
C HIS A 238 0.05 -7.04 -25.40
N ILE A 239 0.07 -7.93 -26.40
CA ILE A 239 0.84 -7.71 -27.63
C ILE A 239 0.42 -6.45 -28.39
N CYS A 240 -0.88 -6.16 -28.46
CA CYS A 240 -1.41 -4.90 -29.03
C CYS A 240 -0.91 -3.64 -28.31
N ASN A 241 -0.55 -3.73 -27.03
CA ASN A 241 0.06 -2.62 -26.30
C ASN A 241 1.55 -2.42 -26.67
N VAL A 242 2.23 -3.51 -27.06
CA VAL A 242 3.67 -3.54 -27.37
C VAL A 242 3.96 -3.11 -28.82
N ILE A 243 3.19 -3.63 -29.78
CA ILE A 243 3.35 -3.36 -31.22
C ILE A 243 3.50 -1.85 -31.55
N PRO A 244 2.59 -0.94 -31.13
CA PRO A 244 2.67 0.46 -31.53
C PRO A 244 3.93 1.17 -31.01
N ILE A 245 4.43 0.77 -29.85
CA ILE A 245 5.66 1.30 -29.27
C ILE A 245 6.87 0.86 -30.09
N PHE A 246 6.84 -0.37 -30.61
CA PHE A 246 7.92 -0.90 -31.45
C PHE A 246 7.89 -0.28 -32.84
N VAL A 247 6.70 -0.08 -33.41
CA VAL A 247 6.52 0.69 -34.65
C VAL A 247 7.18 2.05 -34.52
N MET A 248 6.88 2.80 -33.45
CA MET A 248 7.53 4.09 -33.21
C MET A 248 9.05 3.96 -33.09
N TRP A 249 9.56 3.03 -32.28
CA TRP A 249 11.00 2.85 -32.11
C TRP A 249 11.73 2.57 -33.43
N PHE A 250 11.26 1.61 -34.22
CA PHE A 250 11.94 1.21 -35.44
C PHE A 250 11.76 2.21 -36.58
N LEU A 251 10.67 2.98 -36.62
CA LEU A 251 10.55 4.13 -37.52
C LEU A 251 11.56 5.23 -37.16
N TRP A 252 11.72 5.53 -35.87
CA TRP A 252 12.71 6.51 -35.41
C TRP A 252 14.13 6.06 -35.72
N LYS A 253 14.44 4.79 -35.49
CA LYS A 253 15.73 4.19 -35.82
C LYS A 253 16.01 4.30 -37.33
N ALA A 254 15.08 3.86 -38.17
CA ALA A 254 15.22 3.92 -39.63
C ALA A 254 15.39 5.37 -40.13
N ARG A 255 14.67 6.34 -39.55
CA ARG A 255 14.84 7.77 -39.86
C ARG A 255 16.25 8.24 -39.52
N ASN A 256 16.77 7.88 -38.34
CA ASN A 256 18.11 8.31 -37.92
C ASN A 256 19.21 7.66 -38.75
N ASP A 257 19.06 6.37 -39.08
CA ASP A 257 19.99 5.67 -39.97
C ASP A 257 20.01 6.32 -41.36
N SER A 258 18.86 6.74 -41.88
CA SER A 258 18.81 7.50 -43.14
C SER A 258 19.44 8.88 -43.03
N LYS A 259 19.20 9.61 -41.93
CA LYS A 259 19.69 10.99 -41.76
C LYS A 259 21.19 11.06 -41.50
N HIS A 260 21.74 10.11 -40.76
CA HIS A 260 23.10 10.18 -40.24
C HIS A 260 24.04 9.15 -40.87
N ASN A 261 23.51 8.02 -41.35
CA ASN A 261 24.31 6.91 -41.90
C ASN A 261 24.02 6.68 -43.40
N ASN A 262 23.22 7.54 -44.05
CA ASN A 262 22.80 7.41 -45.45
C ASN A 262 22.13 6.08 -45.81
N ILE A 263 21.52 5.40 -44.82
CA ILE A 263 20.80 4.14 -45.04
C ILE A 263 19.35 4.44 -45.36
N ARG A 264 18.93 4.25 -46.61
CA ARG A 264 17.56 4.56 -47.06
C ARG A 264 16.51 3.83 -46.21
N MET A 265 15.49 4.56 -45.78
CA MET A 265 14.34 3.98 -45.07
C MET A 265 13.61 2.95 -45.95
N ASN A 266 13.29 1.79 -45.40
CA ASN A 266 12.53 0.73 -46.05
C ASN A 266 11.47 0.18 -45.09
N ALA A 267 10.20 0.16 -45.51
CA ALA A 267 9.08 -0.30 -44.69
C ALA A 267 9.18 -1.80 -44.34
N GLU A 268 9.61 -2.65 -45.28
CA GLU A 268 9.73 -4.09 -45.07
C GLU A 268 10.82 -4.42 -44.05
N HIS A 269 11.95 -3.70 -44.09
CA HIS A 269 13.00 -3.84 -43.08
C HIS A 269 12.50 -3.42 -41.68
N VAL A 270 11.71 -2.35 -41.58
CA VAL A 270 11.11 -1.92 -40.31
C VAL A 270 10.14 -2.98 -39.79
N ILE A 271 9.25 -3.51 -40.64
CA ILE A 271 8.30 -4.57 -40.30
C ILE A 271 9.04 -5.83 -39.80
N SER A 272 10.04 -6.29 -40.56
CA SER A 272 10.86 -7.45 -40.20
C SER A 272 11.58 -7.25 -38.86
N ALA A 273 12.17 -6.08 -38.63
CA ALA A 273 12.84 -5.76 -37.38
C ALA A 273 11.89 -5.78 -36.16
N ILE A 274 10.65 -5.32 -36.32
CA ILE A 274 9.62 -5.39 -35.28
C ILE A 274 9.23 -6.85 -34.99
N ARG A 275 8.97 -7.65 -36.03
CA ARG A 275 8.64 -9.08 -35.88
C ARG A 275 9.75 -9.84 -35.15
N ASN A 276 11.00 -9.67 -35.60
CA ASN A 276 12.16 -10.29 -34.98
C ASN A 276 12.33 -9.87 -33.52
N LYS A 277 12.02 -8.60 -33.19
CA LYS A 277 12.08 -8.14 -31.80
C LYS A 277 11.02 -8.78 -30.91
N ILE A 278 9.81 -9.00 -31.42
CA ILE A 278 8.74 -9.70 -30.70
C ILE A 278 9.16 -11.16 -30.42
N VAL A 279 9.68 -11.86 -31.43
CA VAL A 279 10.21 -13.23 -31.28
C VAL A 279 11.35 -13.28 -30.26
N GLN A 280 12.28 -12.32 -30.31
CA GLN A 280 13.38 -12.24 -29.34
C GLN A 280 12.88 -12.06 -27.91
N LEU A 281 11.82 -11.26 -27.68
CA LEU A 281 11.25 -11.08 -26.35
C LEU A 281 10.54 -12.34 -25.84
N TYR A 282 9.94 -13.11 -26.75
CA TYR A 282 9.36 -14.40 -26.42
C TYR A 282 10.46 -15.41 -26.04
N SER A 283 11.54 -15.49 -26.82
CA SER A 283 12.63 -16.44 -26.57
C SER A 283 13.36 -16.21 -25.23
N VAL A 284 13.33 -14.98 -24.70
CA VAL A 284 13.89 -14.63 -23.38
C VAL A 284 12.83 -14.56 -22.27
N ASN A 285 11.62 -15.07 -22.52
CA ASN A 285 10.50 -15.12 -21.56
C ASN A 285 10.04 -13.75 -21.01
N LEU A 286 10.31 -12.65 -21.74
CA LEU A 286 9.75 -11.33 -21.40
C LEU A 286 8.30 -11.16 -21.85
N ILE A 287 7.87 -11.94 -22.85
CA ILE A 287 6.47 -12.12 -23.22
C ILE A 287 6.14 -13.61 -23.29
N SER A 288 4.89 -13.95 -23.00
CA SER A 288 4.37 -15.32 -23.01
C SER A 288 3.07 -15.40 -23.82
N PHE A 289 2.53 -16.60 -24.04
CA PHE A 289 1.27 -16.76 -24.76
C PHE A 289 0.09 -16.03 -24.09
N LYS A 290 0.15 -15.81 -22.76
CA LYS A 290 -0.84 -15.00 -22.02
C LYS A 290 -0.92 -13.55 -22.54
N ASN A 291 0.17 -13.02 -23.07
CA ASN A 291 0.22 -11.68 -23.66
C ASN A 291 -0.52 -11.59 -25.01
N PHE A 292 -0.87 -12.74 -25.60
CA PHE A 292 -1.65 -12.87 -26.85
C PHE A 292 -3.10 -13.31 -26.57
N HIS A 293 -3.60 -13.21 -25.34
CA HIS A 293 -4.99 -13.57 -25.01
C HIS A 293 -5.99 -12.86 -25.95
N GLN A 294 -6.98 -13.58 -26.50
CA GLN A 294 -7.91 -13.14 -27.57
C GLN A 294 -7.28 -12.91 -28.96
N PHE A 295 -5.95 -12.97 -29.09
CA PHE A 295 -5.22 -12.82 -30.35
C PHE A 295 -4.15 -13.92 -30.50
N SER A 296 -4.49 -15.16 -30.15
CA SER A 296 -3.57 -16.31 -30.21
C SER A 296 -3.02 -16.57 -31.61
N PHE A 297 -3.83 -16.30 -32.65
CA PHE A 297 -3.40 -16.37 -34.04
C PHE A 297 -2.20 -15.46 -34.34
N LEU A 298 -2.07 -14.31 -33.66
CA LEU A 298 -0.92 -13.42 -33.84
C LEU A 298 0.38 -14.08 -33.40
N ALA A 299 0.36 -14.93 -32.36
CA ALA A 299 1.55 -15.65 -31.95
C ALA A 299 2.06 -16.53 -33.10
N HIS A 300 1.16 -17.25 -33.77
CA HIS A 300 1.50 -18.06 -34.94
C HIS A 300 2.01 -17.22 -36.12
N GLU A 301 1.39 -16.06 -36.40
CA GLU A 301 1.86 -15.12 -37.43
C GLU A 301 3.27 -14.57 -37.15
N PHE A 302 3.66 -14.46 -35.89
CA PHE A 302 5.04 -14.11 -35.50
C PHE A 302 5.98 -15.31 -35.47
N GLY A 303 5.52 -16.54 -35.74
CA GLY A 303 6.32 -17.77 -35.69
C GLY A 303 6.49 -18.34 -34.28
N ILE A 304 5.57 -18.03 -33.36
CA ILE A 304 5.57 -18.48 -31.96
C ILE A 304 4.54 -19.61 -31.79
N TYR A 305 5.00 -20.80 -31.33
CA TYR A 305 4.16 -21.99 -31.13
C TYR A 305 4.09 -22.39 -29.65
N HIS A 306 2.92 -22.83 -29.18
CA HIS A 306 2.66 -23.14 -27.77
C HIS A 306 3.05 -24.58 -27.44
N HIS A 307 3.90 -24.78 -26.42
CA HIS A 307 3.97 -26.06 -25.68
C HIS A 307 3.15 -25.89 -24.39
N ASN A 308 2.13 -26.73 -24.19
CA ASN A 308 1.05 -26.57 -23.22
C ASN A 308 1.51 -26.51 -21.74
N ALA A 309 0.95 -25.58 -20.96
CA ALA A 309 0.64 -25.76 -19.53
C ALA A 309 -0.32 -24.66 -19.03
N MET A 310 -1.61 -25.00 -18.88
CA MET A 310 -2.55 -24.25 -18.04
C MET A 310 -2.63 -24.93 -16.67
N SER A 311 -2.38 -24.21 -15.58
CA SER A 311 -2.56 -24.70 -14.21
C SER A 311 -3.96 -24.32 -13.70
N PRO A 312 -4.79 -25.27 -13.20
CA PRO A 312 -6.08 -24.96 -12.60
C PRO A 312 -5.92 -24.37 -11.19
N ASN A 313 -6.87 -23.52 -10.78
CA ASN A 313 -6.95 -22.95 -9.43
C ASN A 313 -7.10 -24.07 -8.39
N LEU A 314 -6.15 -24.17 -7.45
CA LEU A 314 -6.12 -25.19 -6.40
C LEU A 314 -7.06 -24.82 -5.25
N VAL A 315 -8.12 -25.62 -5.04
CA VAL A 315 -8.91 -25.61 -3.79
C VAL A 315 -8.02 -26.07 -2.63
N LYS A 316 -8.07 -25.36 -1.49
CA LYS A 316 -7.30 -25.70 -0.27
C LYS A 316 -8.24 -26.10 0.86
N MET A 317 -7.89 -27.19 1.55
CA MET A 317 -8.56 -27.61 2.78
C MET A 317 -7.81 -27.03 3.98
N VAL A 318 -8.53 -26.37 4.90
CA VAL A 318 -7.96 -25.71 6.08
C VAL A 318 -8.66 -26.23 7.34
N ARG A 319 -7.96 -26.35 8.46
CA ARG A 319 -8.54 -26.88 9.72
C ARG A 319 -7.91 -26.21 10.92
N TRP A 320 -8.68 -26.09 11.99
CA TRP A 320 -8.14 -25.69 13.29
C TRP A 320 -7.35 -26.85 13.92
N ILE A 321 -6.23 -26.53 14.58
CA ILE A 321 -5.33 -27.51 15.18
C ILE A 321 -5.27 -27.27 16.69
N LYS A 322 -5.53 -28.34 17.46
CA LYS A 322 -5.45 -28.33 18.92
C LYS A 322 -4.05 -27.93 19.40
N PRO A 323 -3.94 -27.15 20.49
CA PRO A 323 -2.64 -26.86 21.09
C PRO A 323 -2.03 -28.13 21.71
N SER A 324 -0.72 -28.12 21.89
CA SER A 324 -0.02 -29.15 22.66
C SER A 324 0.12 -28.73 24.12
N LEU A 325 0.19 -29.68 25.07
CA LEU A 325 0.50 -29.35 26.46
C LEU A 325 1.87 -28.66 26.55
N PRO A 326 2.05 -27.63 27.41
CA PRO A 326 1.10 -27.10 28.41
C PRO A 326 0.21 -25.96 27.90
N PHE A 327 0.12 -25.74 26.59
CA PHE A 327 -0.54 -24.57 26.02
C PHE A 327 -2.07 -24.68 26.01
N VAL A 328 -2.71 -23.55 26.26
CA VAL A 328 -4.08 -23.28 25.81
C VAL A 328 -4.04 -22.50 24.50
N LYS A 329 -5.08 -22.61 23.67
CA LYS A 329 -5.19 -21.88 22.41
C LYS A 329 -6.24 -20.78 22.50
N LEU A 330 -5.81 -19.54 22.28
CA LEU A 330 -6.65 -18.36 22.19
C LEU A 330 -6.87 -18.02 20.71
N ASN A 331 -8.11 -18.06 20.26
CA ASN A 331 -8.52 -17.53 18.97
C ASN A 331 -9.31 -16.23 19.19
N THR A 332 -9.01 -15.17 18.45
CA THR A 332 -9.76 -13.90 18.51
C THR A 332 -10.12 -13.42 17.12
N ASP A 333 -11.16 -12.58 17.04
CA ASP A 333 -11.58 -11.84 15.84
C ASP A 333 -12.21 -10.49 16.25
N GLY A 334 -12.17 -9.53 15.33
CA GLY A 334 -12.82 -8.23 15.42
C GLY A 334 -13.76 -7.99 14.24
N SER A 335 -15.01 -7.61 14.54
CA SER A 335 -16.04 -7.33 13.55
C SER A 335 -16.41 -5.85 13.56
N VAL A 336 -16.50 -5.26 12.36
CA VAL A 336 -17.00 -3.89 12.16
C VAL A 336 -18.07 -3.94 11.07
N GLY A 337 -19.30 -3.61 11.44
CA GLY A 337 -20.43 -3.37 10.55
C GLY A 337 -20.59 -1.89 10.21
N SER A 338 -21.74 -1.51 9.64
CA SER A 338 -22.03 -0.12 9.28
C SER A 338 -22.12 0.81 10.49
N ASN A 339 -22.80 0.36 11.55
CA ASN A 339 -23.07 1.17 12.76
C ASN A 339 -22.64 0.49 14.06
N PHE A 340 -22.18 -0.76 13.97
CA PHE A 340 -21.87 -1.59 15.15
C PHE A 340 -20.49 -2.21 14.98
N SER A 341 -19.80 -2.41 16.09
CA SER A 341 -18.54 -3.14 16.12
C SER A 341 -18.51 -4.05 17.33
N GLY A 342 -17.76 -5.14 17.23
CA GLY A 342 -17.67 -6.13 18.28
C GLY A 342 -16.38 -6.91 18.19
N ALA A 343 -16.01 -7.53 19.30
CA ALA A 343 -14.90 -8.46 19.39
C ALA A 343 -15.39 -9.77 19.97
N GLY A 344 -14.69 -10.84 19.64
CA GLY A 344 -14.99 -12.16 20.19
C GLY A 344 -13.76 -13.03 20.21
N GLY A 345 -13.79 -14.02 21.09
CA GLY A 345 -12.70 -14.97 21.17
C GLY A 345 -13.02 -16.16 22.03
N ILE A 346 -12.21 -17.21 21.87
CA ILE A 346 -12.41 -18.50 22.48
C ILE A 346 -11.07 -19.08 22.93
N ILE A 347 -11.06 -19.65 24.13
CA ILE A 347 -9.90 -20.31 24.75
C ILE A 347 -10.20 -21.80 24.86
N ARG A 348 -9.30 -22.62 24.32
CA ARG A 348 -9.46 -24.09 24.25
C ARG A 348 -8.22 -24.81 24.76
N ASN A 349 -8.41 -25.99 25.34
CA ASN A 349 -7.32 -26.83 25.83
C ASN A 349 -6.78 -27.80 24.76
N GLU A 350 -5.83 -28.65 25.15
CA GLU A 350 -5.17 -29.66 24.31
C GLU A 350 -6.14 -30.72 23.73
N LYS A 351 -7.28 -30.93 24.40
CA LYS A 351 -8.35 -31.82 23.93
C LYS A 351 -9.31 -31.13 22.96
N GLY A 352 -9.13 -29.83 22.69
CA GLY A 352 -10.05 -28.99 21.93
C GLY A 352 -11.33 -28.66 22.68
N SER A 353 -11.38 -28.88 23.99
CA SER A 353 -12.52 -28.50 24.84
C SER A 353 -12.47 -27.02 25.18
N LEU A 354 -13.64 -26.39 25.25
CA LEU A 354 -13.80 -25.00 25.71
C LEU A 354 -13.31 -24.86 27.16
N LEU A 355 -12.50 -23.83 27.41
CA LEU A 355 -12.17 -23.36 28.76
C LEU A 355 -12.95 -22.08 29.08
N ALA A 356 -12.95 -21.12 28.16
CA ALA A 356 -13.74 -19.90 28.24
C ALA A 356 -13.94 -19.30 26.84
N ALA A 357 -14.93 -18.44 26.67
CA ALA A 357 -15.08 -17.59 25.50
C ALA A 357 -15.60 -16.21 25.90
N PHE A 358 -15.53 -15.24 25.00
CA PHE A 358 -16.09 -13.92 25.22
C PHE A 358 -16.68 -13.34 23.95
N ALA A 359 -17.64 -12.43 24.12
CA ALA A 359 -18.12 -11.53 23.10
C ALA A 359 -18.31 -10.14 23.72
N SER A 360 -17.85 -9.11 23.04
CA SER A 360 -17.80 -7.74 23.57
C SER A 360 -18.27 -6.74 22.53
N PRO A 361 -19.14 -5.79 22.88
CA PRO A 361 -19.43 -4.66 22.02
C PRO A 361 -18.27 -3.67 22.02
N LEU A 362 -17.94 -3.18 20.84
CA LEU A 362 -16.94 -2.16 20.64
C LEU A 362 -17.61 -0.90 20.06
N ASN A 363 -16.94 0.24 20.20
CA ASN A 363 -17.34 1.49 19.56
C ASN A 363 -16.22 2.02 18.65
N VAL A 364 -15.91 1.26 17.60
CA VAL A 364 -14.82 1.56 16.66
C VAL A 364 -15.29 1.36 15.22
N ASN A 365 -14.74 2.15 14.31
CA ASN A 365 -15.05 2.10 12.88
C ASN A 365 -13.90 1.47 12.04
N ASN A 366 -12.85 1.00 12.69
CA ASN A 366 -11.66 0.46 12.04
C ASN A 366 -11.50 -1.02 12.38
N VAL A 367 -11.49 -1.86 11.35
CA VAL A 367 -11.37 -3.33 11.49
C VAL A 367 -10.11 -3.72 12.26
N ILE A 368 -8.95 -3.13 11.93
CA ILE A 368 -7.69 -3.43 12.63
C ILE A 368 -7.77 -3.04 14.11
N THR A 369 -8.44 -1.93 14.44
CA THR A 369 -8.65 -1.54 15.83
C THR A 369 -9.56 -2.54 16.55
N ALA A 370 -10.63 -3.03 15.92
CA ALA A 370 -11.50 -4.06 16.51
C ALA A 370 -10.74 -5.36 16.79
N GLU A 371 -9.92 -5.80 15.85
CA GLU A 371 -9.05 -6.98 15.96
C GLU A 371 -8.05 -6.85 17.13
N LEU A 372 -7.41 -5.69 17.24
CA LEU A 372 -6.49 -5.40 18.35
C LEU A 372 -7.22 -5.39 19.70
N LEU A 373 -8.40 -4.78 19.78
CA LEU A 373 -9.19 -4.77 21.00
C LEU A 373 -9.67 -6.18 21.39
N GLY A 374 -10.09 -6.99 20.42
CA GLY A 374 -10.44 -8.39 20.66
C GLY A 374 -9.25 -9.21 21.17
N LEU A 375 -8.06 -9.03 20.59
CA LEU A 375 -6.85 -9.65 21.11
C LEU A 375 -6.54 -9.19 22.55
N ALA A 376 -6.66 -7.89 22.83
CA ALA A 376 -6.41 -7.33 24.17
C ALA A 376 -7.38 -7.90 25.21
N GLU A 377 -8.66 -8.07 24.87
CA GLU A 377 -9.67 -8.69 25.73
C GLU A 377 -9.40 -10.18 25.96
N GLY A 378 -9.05 -10.92 24.90
CA GLY A 378 -8.70 -12.34 25.00
C GLY A 378 -7.48 -12.58 25.89
N LEU A 379 -6.47 -11.71 25.80
CA LEU A 379 -5.29 -11.74 26.68
C LEU A 379 -5.64 -11.37 28.13
N ASP A 380 -6.49 -10.36 28.34
CA ASP A 380 -6.99 -10.02 29.68
C ASP A 380 -7.74 -11.21 30.31
N LEU A 381 -8.54 -11.95 29.52
CA LEU A 381 -9.23 -13.15 30.00
C LEU A 381 -8.24 -14.29 30.32
N CYS A 382 -7.22 -14.51 29.49
CA CYS A 382 -6.17 -15.51 29.78
C CYS A 382 -5.46 -15.21 31.11
N ASN A 383 -5.10 -13.95 31.34
CA ASN A 383 -4.45 -13.51 32.58
C ASN A 383 -5.36 -13.70 33.79
N LYS A 384 -6.65 -13.34 33.69
CA LYS A 384 -7.65 -13.53 34.77
C LYS A 384 -7.83 -15.00 35.14
N LEU A 385 -7.71 -15.91 34.17
CA LEU A 385 -7.81 -17.35 34.37
C LEU A 385 -6.48 -18.02 34.78
N GLY A 386 -5.39 -17.24 34.87
CA GLY A 386 -4.07 -17.75 35.28
C GLY A 386 -3.35 -18.59 34.22
N PHE A 387 -3.68 -18.42 32.93
CA PHE A 387 -3.00 -19.15 31.86
C PHE A 387 -1.67 -18.49 31.48
N ASN A 388 -0.58 -19.22 31.67
CA ASN A 388 0.79 -18.73 31.39
C ASN A 388 1.37 -19.21 30.04
N PHE A 389 0.80 -20.26 29.44
CA PHE A 389 1.24 -20.85 28.18
C PHE A 389 0.12 -20.71 27.15
N VAL A 390 0.25 -19.79 26.20
CA VAL A 390 -0.84 -19.44 25.28
C VAL A 390 -0.38 -19.48 23.81
N GLU A 391 -0.98 -20.36 23.01
CA GLU A 391 -0.90 -20.30 21.54
C GLU A 391 -1.99 -19.36 21.02
N ILE A 392 -1.61 -18.29 20.35
CA ILE A 392 -2.53 -17.25 19.88
C ILE A 392 -2.74 -17.37 18.37
N GLU A 393 -3.99 -17.38 17.94
CA GLU A 393 -4.38 -17.41 16.54
C GLU A 393 -5.32 -16.26 16.21
N VAL A 394 -4.93 -15.50 15.19
CA VAL A 394 -5.70 -14.37 14.64
C VAL A 394 -5.78 -14.52 13.12
N ASP A 395 -6.87 -14.13 12.50
CA ASP A 395 -7.04 -14.13 11.03
C ASP A 395 -6.68 -12.79 10.39
N ALA A 396 -6.39 -11.77 11.20
CA ALA A 396 -5.78 -10.53 10.76
C ALA A 396 -4.25 -10.69 10.58
N GLU A 397 -3.80 -10.95 9.34
CA GLU A 397 -2.37 -11.00 8.95
C GLU A 397 -1.59 -9.75 9.41
N TRP A 398 -2.25 -8.60 9.53
CA TRP A 398 -1.63 -7.36 9.99
C TRP A 398 -1.18 -7.41 11.46
N LEU A 399 -1.92 -8.10 12.34
CA LEU A 399 -1.52 -8.32 13.74
C LEU A 399 -0.24 -9.15 13.80
N ILE A 400 -0.09 -10.15 12.92
CA ILE A 400 1.17 -10.91 12.79
C ILE A 400 2.33 -10.02 12.38
N GLN A 401 2.13 -9.08 11.44
CA GLN A 401 3.20 -8.12 11.10
C GLN A 401 3.61 -7.26 12.31
N ILE A 402 2.66 -6.86 13.15
CA ILE A 402 2.92 -6.01 14.33
C ILE A 402 3.65 -6.78 15.43
N PHE A 403 3.12 -7.93 15.84
CA PHE A 403 3.59 -8.64 17.04
C PHE A 403 4.70 -9.65 16.76
N VAL A 404 4.75 -10.25 15.56
CA VAL A 404 5.79 -11.23 15.19
C VAL A 404 6.91 -10.58 14.39
N LYS A 405 6.59 -9.70 13.43
CA LYS A 405 7.61 -9.06 12.57
C LYS A 405 8.07 -7.68 13.04
N GLY A 406 7.51 -7.16 14.15
CA GLY A 406 7.98 -5.92 14.77
C GLY A 406 7.63 -4.64 14.01
N VAL A 407 6.51 -4.62 13.27
CA VAL A 407 5.97 -3.37 12.70
C VAL A 407 5.38 -2.51 13.84
N ASP A 408 5.53 -1.19 13.74
CA ASP A 408 5.05 -0.27 14.80
C ASP A 408 3.51 -0.18 14.82
N GLY A 409 2.88 -0.27 13.64
CA GLY A 409 1.44 -0.21 13.45
C GLY A 409 0.94 1.22 13.27
N SER A 410 -0.35 1.36 12.98
CA SER A 410 -0.96 2.67 12.70
C SER A 410 -0.92 3.56 13.95
N PRO A 411 -0.62 4.86 13.85
CA PRO A 411 -0.45 5.72 15.02
C PRO A 411 -1.66 5.75 15.97
N GLN A 412 -2.88 5.76 15.43
CA GLN A 412 -4.13 5.70 16.20
C GLN A 412 -4.24 4.49 17.14
N ASN A 413 -3.55 3.40 16.84
CA ASN A 413 -3.59 2.15 17.60
C ASN A 413 -2.37 1.97 18.52
N PHE A 414 -1.47 2.96 18.59
CA PHE A 414 -0.19 2.82 19.28
C PHE A 414 -0.33 2.37 20.74
N TYR A 415 -1.23 3.00 21.51
CA TYR A 415 -1.42 2.66 22.92
C TYR A 415 -2.07 1.29 23.13
N VAL A 416 -2.98 0.88 22.24
CA VAL A 416 -3.57 -0.46 22.27
C VAL A 416 -2.51 -1.53 21.96
N ILE A 417 -1.71 -1.33 20.90
CA ILE A 417 -0.59 -2.23 20.55
C ILE A 417 0.40 -2.35 21.71
N ARG A 418 0.69 -1.23 22.38
CA ARG A 418 1.57 -1.21 23.55
C ARG A 418 0.98 -1.96 24.75
N LYS A 419 -0.32 -1.79 25.03
CA LYS A 419 -1.03 -2.59 26.05
C LYS A 419 -0.88 -4.08 25.76
N ILE A 420 -1.10 -4.50 24.51
CA ILE A 420 -0.97 -5.90 24.09
C ILE A 420 0.47 -6.39 24.26
N LYS A 421 1.47 -5.62 23.83
CA LYS A 421 2.89 -5.99 24.03
C LYS A 421 3.23 -6.20 25.51
N HIS A 422 2.65 -5.39 26.39
CA HIS A 422 2.82 -5.57 27.84
C HIS A 422 2.13 -6.84 28.36
N GLN A 423 0.90 -7.13 27.92
CA GLN A 423 0.20 -8.37 28.28
C GLN A 423 0.97 -9.61 27.81
N LEU A 424 1.50 -9.58 26.58
CA LEU A 424 2.30 -10.66 26.00
C LEU A 424 3.63 -10.88 26.72
N ALA A 425 4.26 -9.82 27.26
CA ALA A 425 5.52 -9.92 27.98
C ALA A 425 5.44 -10.77 29.26
N ALA A 426 4.24 -10.97 29.80
CA ALA A 426 3.99 -11.82 30.96
C ALA A 426 3.70 -13.30 30.62
N LEU A 427 3.63 -13.66 29.33
CA LEU A 427 3.19 -14.98 28.87
C LEU A 427 4.32 -15.73 28.15
N ASN A 428 4.32 -17.06 28.27
CA ASN A 428 5.00 -17.94 27.32
C ASN A 428 4.05 -18.14 26.13
N TYR A 429 4.23 -17.36 25.07
CA TYR A 429 3.29 -17.35 23.95
C TYR A 429 3.92 -17.69 22.61
N SER A 430 3.08 -18.18 21.70
CA SER A 430 3.32 -18.16 20.26
C SER A 430 2.13 -17.46 19.58
N MET A 431 2.36 -16.85 18.42
CA MET A 431 1.28 -16.20 17.66
C MET A 431 1.39 -16.56 16.17
N SER A 432 0.28 -16.98 15.59
CA SER A 432 0.20 -17.41 14.18
C SER A 432 -1.07 -16.95 13.49
N HIS A 433 -0.99 -16.82 12.17
CA HIS A 433 -2.17 -16.55 11.35
C HIS A 433 -3.03 -17.82 11.20
N ILE A 434 -4.35 -17.68 11.32
CA ILE A 434 -5.33 -18.70 10.96
C ILE A 434 -6.21 -18.20 9.81
N TYR A 435 -6.63 -19.08 8.90
CA TYR A 435 -7.60 -18.69 7.88
C TYR A 435 -8.97 -18.45 8.53
N ARG A 436 -9.66 -17.39 8.10
CA ARG A 436 -10.99 -17.00 8.61
C ARG A 436 -11.99 -18.17 8.66
N GLU A 437 -11.96 -19.05 7.66
CA GLU A 437 -12.84 -20.24 7.63
C GLU A 437 -12.60 -21.19 8.81
N ALA A 438 -11.34 -21.36 9.24
CA ALA A 438 -10.97 -22.14 10.40
C ALA A 438 -11.03 -21.34 11.72
N ASN A 439 -11.26 -20.03 11.66
CA ASN A 439 -11.46 -19.14 12.83
C ASN A 439 -12.95 -18.92 13.15
N ALA A 440 -13.84 -19.79 12.66
CA ALA A 440 -15.30 -19.60 12.66
C ALA A 440 -15.91 -19.33 14.05
N CYS A 441 -15.36 -19.94 15.12
CA CYS A 441 -15.83 -19.69 16.49
C CYS A 441 -15.64 -18.22 16.90
N ALA A 442 -14.45 -17.67 16.68
CA ALA A 442 -14.12 -16.29 17.06
C ALA A 442 -14.90 -15.29 16.19
N ASP A 443 -14.99 -15.54 14.87
CA ASP A 443 -15.77 -14.70 13.94
C ASP A 443 -17.24 -14.62 14.28
N TRP A 444 -17.85 -15.76 14.66
CA TRP A 444 -19.23 -15.76 15.11
C TRP A 444 -19.40 -14.95 16.41
N LEU A 445 -18.50 -15.12 17.39
CA LEU A 445 -18.54 -14.39 18.66
C LEU A 445 -18.31 -12.89 18.47
N ALA A 446 -17.44 -12.48 17.55
CA ALA A 446 -17.21 -11.07 17.24
C ALA A 446 -18.46 -10.41 16.63
N LYS A 447 -19.13 -11.09 15.71
CA LYS A 447 -20.42 -10.65 15.14
C LYS A 447 -21.54 -10.61 16.19
N TYR A 448 -21.54 -11.57 17.10
CA TYR A 448 -22.47 -11.58 18.23
C TYR A 448 -22.21 -10.37 19.15
N GLY A 449 -20.93 -10.08 19.44
CA GLY A 449 -20.50 -8.91 20.21
C GLY A 449 -21.00 -7.58 19.65
N CYS A 450 -21.15 -7.44 18.33
CA CYS A 450 -21.71 -6.23 17.71
C CYS A 450 -23.12 -5.87 18.19
N HIS A 451 -23.86 -6.82 18.77
CA HIS A 451 -25.26 -6.65 19.17
C HIS A 451 -25.45 -6.71 20.69
N LEU A 452 -24.36 -6.67 21.47
CA LEU A 452 -24.41 -6.67 22.92
C LEU A 452 -24.34 -5.25 23.48
N ASP A 453 -24.84 -5.08 24.71
CA ASP A 453 -24.67 -3.83 25.47
C ASP A 453 -23.43 -3.85 26.37
N SER A 454 -22.91 -5.03 26.69
CA SER A 454 -21.72 -5.21 27.53
C SER A 454 -20.99 -6.51 27.22
N LEU A 455 -19.73 -6.61 27.67
CA LEU A 455 -18.90 -7.81 27.59
C LEU A 455 -19.58 -8.99 28.30
N ILE A 456 -19.70 -10.12 27.60
CA ILE A 456 -20.17 -11.39 28.17
C ILE A 456 -19.03 -12.41 28.09
N VAL A 457 -18.81 -13.13 29.20
CA VAL A 457 -17.89 -14.27 29.27
C VAL A 457 -18.70 -15.56 29.35
N PHE A 458 -18.36 -16.52 28.50
CA PHE A 458 -19.02 -17.81 28.41
C PHE A 458 -18.15 -18.94 28.97
N ASN A 459 -18.81 -19.91 29.57
CA ASN A 459 -18.29 -21.21 29.97
C ASN A 459 -19.00 -22.32 29.18
N SER A 460 -18.80 -23.59 29.55
CA SER A 460 -19.40 -24.73 28.84
C SER A 460 -20.93 -24.81 28.92
N GLU A 461 -21.55 -24.16 29.90
CA GLU A 461 -22.99 -24.26 30.18
C GLU A 461 -23.79 -23.21 29.43
N ASN A 462 -23.22 -22.02 29.18
CA ASN A 462 -23.91 -20.88 28.57
C ASN A 462 -23.39 -20.51 27.17
N LEU A 463 -22.49 -21.32 26.57
CA LEU A 463 -21.99 -21.07 25.23
C LEU A 463 -23.12 -21.15 24.18
N PRO A 464 -23.25 -20.18 23.24
CA PRO A 464 -24.26 -20.22 22.19
C PRO A 464 -24.24 -21.55 21.39
N PRO A 465 -25.41 -22.16 21.09
CA PRO A 465 -25.48 -23.49 20.47
C PRO A 465 -24.69 -23.61 19.16
N MET A 466 -24.69 -22.54 18.34
CA MET A 466 -23.95 -22.52 17.07
C MET A 466 -22.43 -22.64 17.28
N VAL A 467 -21.89 -21.89 18.25
CA VAL A 467 -20.46 -21.93 18.60
C VAL A 467 -20.11 -23.30 19.20
N ASN A 468 -20.99 -23.88 20.02
CA ASN A 468 -20.80 -25.24 20.54
C ASN A 468 -20.73 -26.28 19.39
N GLY A 469 -21.51 -26.09 18.32
CA GLY A 469 -21.41 -26.86 17.09
C GLY A 469 -20.03 -26.77 16.45
N PHE A 470 -19.50 -25.56 16.24
CA PHE A 470 -18.15 -25.34 15.70
C PHE A 470 -17.06 -25.96 16.58
N VAL A 471 -17.15 -25.79 17.90
CA VAL A 471 -16.20 -26.40 18.85
C VAL A 471 -16.15 -27.91 18.70
N LYS A 472 -17.31 -28.58 18.53
CA LYS A 472 -17.37 -30.03 18.31
C LYS A 472 -16.75 -30.44 16.97
N LEU A 473 -16.98 -29.68 15.90
CA LEU A 473 -16.41 -29.93 14.57
C LEU A 473 -14.87 -29.76 14.57
N ASP A 474 -14.38 -28.68 15.18
CA ASP A 474 -12.94 -28.44 15.37
C ASP A 474 -12.31 -29.55 16.21
N LYS A 475 -13.00 -30.02 17.25
CA LYS A 475 -12.52 -31.08 18.13
C LYS A 475 -12.35 -32.43 17.41
N ILE A 476 -13.14 -32.73 16.39
CA ILE A 476 -12.98 -33.94 15.56
C ILE A 476 -12.05 -33.70 14.35
N GLY A 477 -11.54 -32.49 14.15
CA GLY A 477 -10.62 -32.13 13.08
C GLY A 477 -11.28 -31.97 11.71
N MET A 478 -12.56 -31.61 11.67
CA MET A 478 -13.30 -31.38 10.43
C MET A 478 -12.68 -30.22 9.64
N PRO A 479 -12.32 -30.41 8.36
CA PRO A 479 -11.74 -29.34 7.56
C PRO A 479 -12.80 -28.43 6.92
N TYR A 480 -12.42 -27.19 6.70
CA TYR A 480 -13.14 -26.16 5.96
C TYR A 480 -12.56 -26.03 4.54
N ILE A 481 -13.41 -25.64 3.59
CA ILE A 481 -13.04 -25.48 2.18
C ILE A 481 -12.69 -24.00 1.91
N ARG A 482 -11.54 -23.78 1.28
CA ARG A 482 -11.13 -22.47 0.76
C ARG A 482 -10.98 -22.52 -0.76
N ALA A 483 -11.77 -21.73 -1.48
CA ALA A 483 -11.57 -21.48 -2.90
C ALA A 483 -10.42 -20.47 -3.07
N GLY A 484 -9.45 -20.81 -3.93
CA GLY A 484 -8.22 -20.04 -4.16
C GLY A 484 -8.37 -18.85 -5.09
#